data_AF-A0AAN9GE61-F1
#
_entry.id   AF-A0AAN9GE61-F1
#
_cell.length_a   1.000
_cell.length_b   1.000
_cell.length_c   1.000
_cell.angle_alpha   90.00
_cell.angle_beta   90.00
_cell.angle_gamma   90.00
#
_symmetry.space_group_name_H-M   'P 1'
#
loop_
_entity.id
_entity.type
_entity.pdbx_description
1 polymer ?
#
loop_
_entity_poly.entity_id
_entity_poly.type
_entity_poly.pdbx_seq_one_letter_code
_entity_poly.pdbx_strand_id
1 'polypeptide(L)'
;MIVGMVKGQIRRLVYRFRNFTRSFLYGAKYAAKRVFVLFGLVVVILWISVLLYASFYHIYVPSASIVRPAYFKFRVCPSGVGMCSFPMANVTLCAENQAEVLGRGQQYNVMLKMSVPDSASNRDVGMFMVISRLYDRYGIIAQESSRAVSLKYQSDLLKTIQTLVLAPLYLTGFAEQTQSLTVELFEEYWDDFYQPAVGVLLEIHSRQLTFYTAQLQFHACYAGMRYYLFYYPLSSACFGILFNCLWVAAAFTLSWYKLGLELLEGPQVKAINGFSSEADDGAGFVQPFTMNVARRPTETVGGLPDSGDTKADTGQSTEDCQLRHRVK
;
A
#
# COMPACT_ATOMS: atom_id res chain seq x y z
N MET A 1 -69.88 40.67 41.27
CA MET A 1 -69.65 39.25 40.87
C MET A 1 -68.88 39.11 39.55
N ILE A 2 -69.17 39.91 38.51
CA ILE A 2 -68.60 39.77 37.16
C ILE A 2 -67.07 39.98 37.10
N VAL A 3 -66.53 40.95 37.85
CA VAL A 3 -65.09 41.27 37.86
C VAL A 3 -64.21 40.12 38.36
N GLY A 4 -64.72 39.28 39.28
CA GLY A 4 -63.99 38.13 39.83
C GLY A 4 -63.87 36.95 38.85
N MET A 5 -64.92 36.69 38.07
CA MET A 5 -64.92 35.65 37.03
C MET A 5 -63.95 35.99 35.89
N VAL A 6 -63.93 37.25 35.47
CA VAL A 6 -63.03 37.73 34.40
C VAL A 6 -61.56 37.64 34.84
N LYS A 7 -61.24 38.05 36.08
CA LYS A 7 -59.88 37.92 36.65
C LYS A 7 -59.41 36.46 36.72
N GLY A 8 -60.30 35.54 37.09
CA GLY A 8 -60.02 34.10 37.15
C GLY A 8 -59.84 33.43 35.79
N GLN A 9 -60.54 33.91 34.75
CA GLN A 9 -60.34 33.45 33.38
C GLN A 9 -59.05 33.98 32.77
N ILE A 10 -58.73 35.27 32.96
CA ILE A 10 -57.46 35.85 32.50
C ILE A 10 -56.28 35.15 33.17
N ARG A 11 -56.35 34.87 34.48
CA ARG A 11 -55.29 34.16 35.21
C ARG A 11 -55.11 32.73 34.70
N ARG A 12 -56.19 32.01 34.38
CA ARG A 12 -56.14 30.68 33.76
C ARG A 12 -55.57 30.72 32.34
N LEU A 13 -55.92 31.73 31.55
CA LEU A 13 -55.42 31.91 30.19
C LEU A 13 -53.91 32.17 30.20
N VAL A 14 -53.44 33.09 31.06
CA VAL A 14 -52.01 33.40 31.24
C VAL A 14 -51.23 32.19 31.77
N TYR A 15 -51.80 31.42 32.70
CA TYR A 15 -51.16 30.19 33.18
C TYR A 15 -51.03 29.14 32.08
N ARG A 16 -52.09 28.95 31.27
CA ARG A 16 -52.11 28.01 30.16
C ARG A 16 -51.13 28.42 29.07
N PHE A 17 -51.05 29.71 28.73
CA PHE A 17 -50.08 30.27 27.78
C PHE A 17 -48.64 30.07 28.28
N ARG A 18 -48.37 30.43 29.55
CA ARG A 18 -47.05 30.29 30.16
C ARG A 18 -46.57 28.83 30.20
N ASN A 19 -47.45 27.90 30.57
CA ASN A 19 -47.11 26.47 30.64
C ASN A 19 -46.92 25.86 29.25
N PHE A 20 -47.69 26.31 28.26
CA PHE A 20 -47.51 25.93 26.85
C PHE A 20 -46.16 26.41 26.30
N THR A 21 -45.79 27.68 26.51
CA THR A 21 -44.47 28.19 26.11
C THR A 21 -43.33 27.46 26.82
N ARG A 22 -43.48 27.11 28.11
CA ARG A 22 -42.47 26.36 28.86
C ARG A 22 -42.31 24.94 28.29
N SER A 23 -43.41 24.22 28.08
CA SER A 23 -43.41 22.88 27.50
C SER A 23 -42.79 22.87 26.09
N PHE A 24 -43.14 23.86 25.26
CA PHE A 24 -42.57 24.03 23.92
C PHE A 24 -41.06 24.36 23.98
N LEU A 25 -40.63 25.24 24.87
CA LEU A 25 -39.21 25.55 25.11
C LEU A 25 -38.43 24.33 25.62
N TYR A 26 -38.99 23.54 26.52
CA TYR A 26 -38.37 22.31 26.99
C TYR A 26 -38.26 21.31 25.84
N GLY A 27 -39.34 21.04 25.09
CA GLY A 27 -39.32 20.17 23.92
C GLY A 27 -38.30 20.60 22.86
N ALA A 28 -38.24 21.90 22.54
CA ALA A 28 -37.26 22.46 21.61
C ALA A 28 -35.81 22.30 22.10
N LYS A 29 -35.55 22.49 23.41
CA LYS A 29 -34.22 22.26 23.99
C LYS A 29 -33.78 20.79 23.91
N TYR A 30 -34.69 19.84 24.17
CA TYR A 30 -34.38 18.41 24.06
C TYR A 30 -34.16 17.98 22.60
N ALA A 31 -34.98 18.49 21.67
CA ALA A 31 -34.80 18.26 20.23
C ALA A 31 -33.47 18.83 19.74
N ALA A 32 -33.13 20.06 20.11
CA ALA A 32 -31.85 20.69 19.75
C ALA A 32 -30.64 19.90 20.28
N LYS A 33 -30.68 19.46 21.55
CA LYS A 33 -29.63 18.60 22.12
C LYS A 33 -29.50 17.27 21.36
N ARG A 34 -30.62 16.64 20.99
CA ARG A 34 -30.61 15.38 20.23
C ARG A 34 -30.01 15.58 18.84
N VAL A 35 -30.41 16.63 18.13
CA VAL A 35 -29.85 16.97 16.81
C VAL A 35 -28.35 17.27 16.92
N PHE A 36 -27.93 18.03 17.93
CA PHE A 36 -26.53 18.35 18.16
C PHE A 36 -25.69 17.10 18.43
N VAL A 37 -26.17 16.18 19.27
CA VAL A 37 -25.48 14.91 19.55
C VAL A 37 -25.42 14.03 18.30
N LEU A 38 -26.51 13.90 17.54
CA LEU A 38 -26.54 13.14 16.30
C LEU A 38 -25.60 13.72 15.24
N PHE A 39 -25.59 15.05 15.10
CA PHE A 39 -24.67 15.73 14.19
C PHE A 39 -23.22 15.50 14.58
N GLY A 40 -22.88 15.65 15.87
CA GLY A 40 -21.54 15.37 16.39
C GLY A 40 -21.11 13.92 16.11
N LEU A 41 -22.01 12.96 16.31
CA LEU A 41 -21.76 11.55 16.03
C LEU A 41 -21.51 11.29 14.53
N VAL A 42 -22.31 11.88 13.64
CA VAL A 42 -22.10 11.76 12.18
C VAL A 42 -20.75 12.36 11.78
N VAL A 43 -20.39 13.53 12.33
CA VAL A 43 -19.09 14.16 12.07
C VAL A 43 -17.94 13.25 12.51
N VAL A 44 -18.01 12.67 13.71
CA VAL A 44 -16.97 11.74 14.21
C VAL A 44 -16.87 10.50 13.32
N ILE A 45 -17.99 9.90 12.91
CA ILE A 45 -17.99 8.74 12.00
C ILE A 45 -17.36 9.09 10.65
N LEU A 46 -17.70 10.25 10.09
CA LEU A 46 -17.11 10.72 8.83
C LEU A 46 -15.60 10.94 8.97
N TRP A 47 -15.15 11.58 10.05
CA TRP A 47 -13.72 11.76 10.34
C TRP A 47 -12.97 10.43 10.42
N ILE A 48 -13.49 9.45 11.17
CA ILE A 48 -12.89 8.11 11.27
C ILE A 48 -12.83 7.45 9.90
N SER A 49 -13.87 7.59 9.09
CA SER A 49 -13.97 6.97 7.76
C SER A 49 -12.97 7.55 6.76
N VAL A 50 -12.76 8.88 6.81
CA VAL A 50 -11.73 9.58 6.03
C VAL A 50 -10.33 9.13 6.45
N LEU A 51 -10.06 9.05 7.76
CA LEU A 51 -8.75 8.59 8.27
C LEU A 51 -8.47 7.15 7.89
N LEU A 52 -9.49 6.28 7.93
CA LEU A 52 -9.37 4.88 7.53
C LEU A 52 -9.06 4.74 6.04
N TYR A 53 -9.75 5.51 5.19
CA TYR A 53 -9.46 5.54 3.76
C TYR A 53 -8.05 6.09 3.47
N ALA A 54 -7.66 7.20 4.09
CA ALA A 54 -6.34 7.79 3.90
C ALA A 54 -5.22 6.82 4.33
N SER A 55 -5.39 6.15 5.47
CA SER A 55 -4.45 5.12 5.94
C SER A 55 -4.35 3.96 4.94
N PHE A 56 -5.49 3.45 4.46
CA PHE A 56 -5.52 2.40 3.44
C PHE A 56 -4.82 2.85 2.15
N TYR A 57 -5.11 4.06 1.66
CA TYR A 57 -4.50 4.61 0.45
C TYR A 57 -2.97 4.64 0.55
N HIS A 58 -2.43 5.17 1.66
CA HIS A 58 -1.00 5.30 1.86
C HIS A 58 -0.28 3.97 2.10
N ILE A 59 -0.95 2.97 2.65
CA ILE A 59 -0.37 1.62 2.85
C ILE A 59 -0.44 0.81 1.55
N TYR A 60 -1.51 0.95 0.78
CA TYR A 60 -1.80 0.07 -0.36
C TYR A 60 -1.23 0.57 -1.70
N VAL A 61 -1.15 1.89 -1.92
CA VAL A 61 -0.63 2.49 -3.16
C VAL A 61 0.83 2.90 -2.94
N PRO A 62 1.81 2.17 -3.52
CA PRO A 62 3.21 2.57 -3.47
C PRO A 62 3.45 3.83 -4.31
N SER A 63 4.62 4.45 -4.15
CA SER A 63 5.01 5.63 -4.95
C SER A 63 5.01 5.33 -6.46
N ALA A 64 4.46 6.23 -7.26
CA ALA A 64 4.25 6.01 -8.69
C ALA A 64 5.53 5.99 -9.52
N SER A 65 6.53 6.79 -9.12
CA SER A 65 7.82 6.81 -9.79
C SER A 65 8.95 7.02 -8.80
N ILE A 66 10.00 6.21 -8.91
CA ILE A 66 11.24 6.36 -8.12
C ILE A 66 12.33 6.82 -9.08
N VAL A 67 12.92 7.98 -8.78
CA VAL A 67 14.03 8.54 -9.57
C VAL A 67 15.32 8.47 -8.77
N ARG A 68 16.36 7.93 -9.38
CA ARG A 68 17.71 7.82 -8.80
C ARG A 68 18.77 8.34 -9.78
N PRO A 69 19.66 9.25 -9.36
CA PRO A 69 20.75 9.70 -10.21
C PRO A 69 21.75 8.57 -10.45
N ALA A 70 22.23 8.44 -11.68
CA ALA A 70 23.24 7.46 -12.07
C ALA A 70 24.58 8.17 -12.33
N TYR A 71 25.54 7.96 -11.44
CA TYR A 71 26.89 8.54 -11.57
C TYR A 71 27.82 7.54 -12.24
N PHE A 72 28.16 7.82 -13.50
CA PHE A 72 29.04 6.97 -14.30
C PHE A 72 30.51 7.23 -13.98
N LYS A 73 31.27 6.13 -13.84
CA LYS A 73 32.72 6.11 -13.64
C LYS A 73 33.35 5.36 -14.80
N PHE A 74 34.51 5.83 -15.25
CA PHE A 74 35.28 5.20 -16.31
C PHE A 74 36.77 5.30 -15.97
N ARG A 75 37.57 4.41 -16.57
CA ARG A 75 39.02 4.46 -16.49
C ARG A 75 39.58 5.22 -17.69
N VAL A 76 40.42 6.21 -17.41
CA VAL A 76 41.18 6.94 -18.42
C VAL A 76 42.29 6.04 -18.96
N CYS A 77 42.57 6.14 -20.26
CA CYS A 77 43.67 5.39 -20.87
C CYS A 77 45.04 5.81 -20.31
N PRO A 78 46.05 4.92 -20.32
CA PRO A 78 47.42 5.27 -19.91
C PRO A 78 48.04 6.41 -20.73
N SER A 79 47.56 6.64 -21.95
CA SER A 79 47.91 7.79 -22.80
C SER A 79 47.40 9.14 -22.29
N GLY A 80 46.55 9.16 -21.26
CA GLY A 80 45.92 10.37 -20.71
C GLY A 80 44.76 10.93 -21.53
N VAL A 81 44.44 10.32 -22.67
CA VAL A 81 43.39 10.79 -23.60
C VAL A 81 42.36 9.70 -23.83
N GLY A 82 41.09 10.03 -23.60
CA GLY A 82 39.94 9.17 -23.88
C GLY A 82 39.61 8.12 -22.81
N MET A 83 38.51 7.40 -23.03
CA MET A 83 37.99 6.35 -22.15
C MET A 83 38.52 4.97 -22.59
N CYS A 84 39.17 4.24 -21.68
CA CYS A 84 39.68 2.89 -21.95
C CYS A 84 38.70 1.80 -21.50
N SER A 85 37.89 2.07 -20.48
CA SER A 85 36.77 1.22 -20.09
C SER A 85 35.46 1.80 -20.59
N PHE A 86 34.42 0.96 -20.65
CA PHE A 86 33.06 1.46 -20.77
C PHE A 86 32.67 2.21 -19.48
N PRO A 87 31.93 3.32 -19.58
CA PRO A 87 31.40 4.01 -18.41
C PRO A 87 30.37 3.12 -17.70
N MET A 88 30.56 2.94 -16.40
CA MET A 88 29.72 2.13 -15.53
C MET A 88 29.20 2.95 -14.35
N ALA A 89 27.93 2.79 -14.00
CA ALA A 89 27.33 3.39 -12.82
C ALA A 89 26.73 2.30 -11.94
N ASN A 90 26.99 2.36 -10.64
CA ASN A 90 26.28 1.56 -9.66
C ASN A 90 25.25 2.44 -8.95
N VAL A 91 23.98 2.10 -9.10
CA VAL A 91 22.85 2.83 -8.50
C VAL A 91 22.25 1.96 -7.41
N THR A 92 22.35 2.41 -6.16
CA THR A 92 21.70 1.75 -5.02
C THR A 92 20.22 2.14 -4.96
N LEU A 93 19.35 1.14 -4.83
CA LEU A 93 17.91 1.32 -4.71
C LEU A 93 17.49 1.49 -3.25
N CYS A 94 18.14 0.77 -2.33
CA CYS A 94 17.93 0.92 -0.89
C CYS A 94 18.44 2.29 -0.42
N ALA A 95 17.61 3.00 0.35
CA ALA A 95 18.07 4.19 1.07
C ALA A 95 18.75 3.77 2.38
N GLU A 96 19.73 4.54 2.85
CA GLU A 96 20.58 4.26 4.03
C GLU A 96 19.79 3.87 5.30
N ASN A 97 18.48 4.19 5.38
CA ASN A 97 17.59 3.86 6.51
C ASN A 97 16.24 3.24 6.10
N GLN A 98 16.04 2.84 4.84
CA GLN A 98 14.81 2.17 4.38
C GLN A 98 15.19 1.01 3.45
N ALA A 99 14.91 -0.21 3.91
CA ALA A 99 15.34 -1.44 3.28
C ALA A 99 14.75 -1.66 1.88
N GLU A 100 13.59 -1.06 1.56
CA GLU A 100 12.87 -1.35 0.33
C GLU A 100 12.26 -0.07 -0.23
N VAL A 101 12.81 0.39 -1.34
CA VAL A 101 12.26 1.53 -2.09
C VAL A 101 11.29 1.06 -3.16
N LEU A 102 11.45 -0.18 -3.65
CA LEU A 102 10.50 -0.84 -4.54
C LEU A 102 9.39 -1.49 -3.70
N GLY A 103 8.13 -1.24 -4.06
CA GLY A 103 6.98 -1.93 -3.48
C GLY A 103 6.99 -3.42 -3.84
N ARG A 104 6.87 -4.30 -2.84
CA ARG A 104 6.90 -5.76 -3.00
C ARG A 104 5.79 -6.27 -3.93
N GLY A 105 6.12 -7.16 -4.86
CA GLY A 105 5.16 -7.79 -5.79
C GLY A 105 4.45 -6.80 -6.72
N GLN A 106 5.07 -5.66 -7.00
CA GLN A 106 4.58 -4.66 -7.93
C GLN A 106 5.43 -4.73 -9.21
N GLN A 107 4.76 -4.68 -10.36
CA GLN A 107 5.42 -4.57 -11.65
C GLN A 107 5.92 -3.14 -11.87
N TYR A 108 7.16 -3.01 -12.35
CA TYR A 108 7.79 -1.74 -12.70
C TYR A 108 8.28 -1.73 -14.15
N ASN A 109 8.15 -0.58 -14.81
CA ASN A 109 8.90 -0.26 -16.02
C ASN A 109 10.16 0.53 -15.62
N VAL A 110 11.33 0.01 -15.98
CA VAL A 110 12.63 0.59 -15.63
C VAL A 110 13.18 1.33 -16.84
N MET A 111 13.35 2.64 -16.71
CA MET A 111 13.82 3.52 -17.77
C MET A 111 15.11 4.24 -17.36
N LEU A 112 16.07 4.33 -18.28
CA LEU A 112 17.23 5.19 -18.13
C LEU A 112 17.03 6.47 -18.95
N LYS A 113 16.99 7.61 -18.27
CA LYS A 113 16.92 8.94 -18.88
C LYS A 113 18.28 9.59 -18.86
N MET A 114 18.84 9.89 -20.03
CA MET A 114 20.13 10.54 -20.20
C MET A 114 19.99 11.89 -20.90
N SER A 115 20.78 12.87 -20.50
CA SER A 115 20.91 14.16 -21.19
C SER A 115 22.23 14.18 -21.95
N VAL A 116 22.15 14.28 -23.28
CA VAL A 116 23.28 14.16 -24.20
C VAL A 116 23.45 15.48 -24.97
N PRO A 117 24.64 16.09 -25.04
CA PRO A 117 24.88 17.24 -25.90
C PRO A 117 24.80 16.88 -27.38
N ASP A 118 24.30 17.81 -28.19
CA ASP A 118 24.34 17.69 -29.65
C ASP A 118 25.73 18.08 -30.21
N SER A 119 26.72 17.23 -29.96
CA SER A 119 28.11 17.42 -30.43
C SER A 119 28.40 16.59 -31.69
N ALA A 120 29.36 17.02 -32.51
CA ALA A 120 29.80 16.26 -33.70
C ALA A 120 30.24 14.83 -33.32
N SER A 121 31.03 14.68 -32.26
CA SER A 121 31.46 13.38 -31.76
C SER A 121 30.28 12.47 -31.40
N ASN A 122 29.24 13.00 -30.76
CA ASN A 122 28.08 12.21 -30.38
C ASN A 122 27.24 11.78 -31.59
N ARG A 123 27.13 12.63 -32.61
CA ARG A 123 26.41 12.31 -33.85
C ARG A 123 27.04 11.12 -34.58
N ASP A 124 28.36 11.00 -34.52
CA ASP A 124 29.12 9.96 -35.22
C ASP A 124 29.20 8.64 -34.43
N VAL A 125 28.73 8.59 -33.17
CA VAL A 125 28.72 7.36 -32.36
C VAL A 125 27.85 6.26 -32.98
N GLY A 126 26.78 6.63 -33.68
CA GLY A 126 25.80 5.69 -34.21
C GLY A 126 25.03 4.94 -33.12
N MET A 127 24.74 3.66 -33.35
CA MET A 127 24.06 2.80 -32.38
C MET A 127 25.04 2.35 -31.29
N PHE A 128 24.62 2.47 -30.04
CA PHE A 128 25.35 1.94 -28.89
C PHE A 128 24.42 1.12 -28.00
N MET A 129 25.00 0.21 -27.21
CA MET A 129 24.24 -0.62 -26.28
C MET A 129 24.26 -0.02 -24.89
N VAL A 130 23.13 -0.12 -24.19
CA VAL A 130 23.03 0.12 -22.75
C VAL A 130 22.67 -1.21 -22.09
N ILE A 131 23.51 -1.65 -21.17
CA ILE A 131 23.31 -2.86 -20.39
C ILE A 131 22.96 -2.48 -18.95
N SER A 132 21.95 -3.14 -18.40
CA SER A 132 21.53 -2.98 -17.02
C SER A 132 21.44 -4.33 -16.34
N ARG A 133 22.13 -4.48 -15.21
CA ARG A 133 22.13 -5.70 -14.39
C ARG A 133 21.60 -5.37 -13.00
N LEU A 134 20.48 -5.97 -12.63
CA LEU A 134 19.94 -5.86 -11.28
C LEU A 134 20.60 -6.92 -10.41
N TYR A 135 21.05 -6.51 -9.23
CA TYR A 135 21.73 -7.40 -8.29
C TYR A 135 21.10 -7.35 -6.90
N ASP A 136 21.07 -8.51 -6.25
CA ASP A 136 20.58 -8.68 -4.87
C ASP A 136 21.68 -8.33 -3.85
N ARG A 137 21.36 -8.34 -2.55
CA ARG A 137 22.26 -8.10 -1.41
C ARG A 137 23.54 -8.93 -1.43
N TYR A 138 23.53 -10.11 -2.07
CA TYR A 138 24.70 -10.99 -2.20
C TYR A 138 25.56 -10.70 -3.44
N GLY A 139 25.18 -9.70 -4.25
CA GLY A 139 25.86 -9.36 -5.50
C GLY A 139 25.56 -10.32 -6.66
N ILE A 140 24.59 -11.21 -6.49
CA ILE A 140 24.13 -12.11 -7.55
C ILE A 140 23.25 -11.30 -8.50
N ILE A 141 23.51 -11.43 -9.80
CA ILE A 141 22.70 -10.79 -10.85
C ILE A 141 21.38 -11.55 -10.96
N ALA A 142 20.28 -10.89 -10.61
CA ALA A 142 18.93 -11.45 -10.72
C ALA A 142 18.44 -11.39 -12.16
N GLN A 143 18.60 -10.24 -12.81
CA GLN A 143 18.17 -10.03 -14.19
C GLN A 143 19.14 -9.10 -14.92
N GLU A 144 19.31 -9.34 -16.22
CA GLU A 144 20.11 -8.53 -17.14
C GLU A 144 19.27 -8.14 -18.35
N SER A 145 19.38 -6.87 -18.75
CA SER A 145 18.78 -6.35 -19.99
C SER A 145 19.85 -5.62 -20.80
N SER A 146 19.76 -5.75 -22.12
CA SER A 146 20.66 -5.15 -23.08
C SER A 146 19.85 -4.51 -24.19
N ARG A 147 19.91 -3.17 -24.31
CA ARG A 147 19.08 -2.40 -25.24
C ARG A 147 19.96 -1.58 -26.18
N ALA A 148 19.72 -1.74 -27.48
CA ALA A 148 20.35 -0.94 -28.53
C ALA A 148 19.66 0.41 -28.64
N VAL A 149 20.44 1.49 -28.65
CA VAL A 149 19.93 2.85 -28.68
C VAL A 149 20.74 3.69 -29.65
N SER A 150 20.09 4.65 -30.28
CA SER A 150 20.73 5.63 -31.15
C SER A 150 20.27 7.04 -30.78
N LEU A 151 21.14 8.03 -31.01
CA LEU A 151 20.72 9.42 -30.92
C LEU A 151 19.77 9.74 -32.08
N LYS A 152 18.77 10.58 -31.79
CA LYS A 152 17.83 11.06 -32.81
C LYS A 152 18.61 11.81 -33.91
N TYR A 153 18.61 11.25 -35.10
CA TYR A 153 19.20 11.88 -36.26
C TYR A 153 18.44 13.17 -36.61
N GLN A 154 19.20 14.21 -36.96
CA GLN A 154 18.71 15.44 -37.56
C GLN A 154 19.63 15.82 -38.72
N SER A 155 19.04 16.29 -39.82
CA SER A 155 19.82 16.78 -40.97
C SER A 155 20.48 18.12 -40.63
N ASP A 156 21.63 18.40 -41.25
CA ASP A 156 22.36 19.64 -40.97
C ASP A 156 21.58 20.89 -41.38
N LEU A 157 20.80 20.80 -42.47
CA LEU A 157 19.87 21.86 -42.85
C LEU A 157 18.85 22.14 -41.75
N LEU A 158 18.21 21.10 -41.20
CA LEU A 158 17.23 21.26 -40.13
C LEU A 158 17.86 21.90 -38.88
N LYS A 159 19.08 21.48 -38.51
CA LYS A 159 19.80 22.06 -37.37
C LYS A 159 20.11 23.53 -37.58
N THR A 160 20.54 23.94 -38.77
CA THR A 160 20.83 25.35 -39.06
C THR A 160 19.58 26.21 -38.95
N ILE A 161 18.45 25.73 -39.50
CA ILE A 161 17.15 26.41 -39.39
C ILE A 161 16.71 26.48 -37.92
N GLN A 162 16.78 25.38 -37.19
CA GLN A 162 16.41 25.33 -35.77
C GLN A 162 17.28 26.27 -34.93
N THR A 163 18.59 26.28 -35.18
CA THR A 163 19.54 27.14 -34.47
C THR A 163 19.30 28.61 -34.80
N LEU A 164 18.97 28.96 -36.05
CA LEU A 164 18.66 30.33 -36.45
C LEU A 164 17.34 30.81 -35.83
N VAL A 165 16.31 29.98 -35.86
CA VAL A 165 14.98 30.30 -35.31
C VAL A 165 15.02 30.42 -33.78
N LEU A 166 15.77 29.53 -33.10
CA LEU A 166 15.91 29.52 -31.64
C LEU A 166 17.14 30.30 -31.14
N ALA A 167 17.90 30.97 -32.02
CA ALA A 167 19.07 31.76 -31.67
C ALA A 167 18.86 32.74 -30.50
N PRO A 168 17.77 33.55 -30.46
CA PRO A 168 17.57 34.46 -29.33
C PRO A 168 17.40 33.70 -28.01
N LEU A 169 16.79 32.52 -28.02
CA LEU A 169 16.56 31.69 -26.85
C LEU A 169 17.85 31.03 -26.34
N TYR A 170 18.73 30.61 -27.27
CA TYR A 170 20.04 30.06 -26.94
C TYR A 170 20.99 31.14 -26.38
N LEU A 171 21.03 32.32 -26.99
CA LEU A 171 21.92 33.42 -26.56
C LEU A 171 21.54 33.99 -25.19
N THR A 172 20.25 33.98 -24.87
CA THR A 172 19.73 34.42 -23.56
C THR A 172 19.81 33.33 -22.49
N GLY A 173 20.20 32.10 -22.86
CA GLY A 173 20.34 30.96 -21.94
C GLY A 173 19.02 30.32 -21.51
N PHE A 174 17.89 30.69 -22.12
CA PHE A 174 16.59 30.07 -21.83
C PHE A 174 16.44 28.67 -22.45
N ALA A 175 17.23 28.35 -23.46
CA ALA A 175 17.34 27.02 -24.02
C ALA A 175 18.79 26.60 -24.17
N GLU A 176 19.03 25.29 -24.13
CA GLU A 176 20.33 24.67 -24.35
C GLU A 176 20.23 23.65 -25.50
N GLN A 177 21.35 23.41 -26.18
CA GLN A 177 21.44 22.40 -27.24
C GLN A 177 21.70 21.00 -26.65
N THR A 178 20.70 20.48 -25.93
CA THR A 178 20.74 19.15 -25.32
C THR A 178 19.62 18.28 -25.85
N GLN A 179 19.87 16.98 -25.83
CA GLN A 179 18.92 15.95 -26.23
C GLN A 179 18.67 15.01 -25.07
N SER A 180 17.40 14.86 -24.69
CA SER A 180 17.00 13.83 -23.73
C SER A 180 16.80 12.50 -24.44
N LEU A 181 17.51 11.47 -23.99
CA LEU A 181 17.41 10.09 -24.45
C LEU A 181 16.76 9.25 -23.35
N THR A 182 15.63 8.62 -23.64
CA THR A 182 14.95 7.69 -22.72
C THR A 182 15.09 6.28 -23.27
N VAL A 183 15.64 5.38 -22.45
CA VAL A 183 15.88 3.98 -22.80
C VAL A 183 15.06 3.10 -21.87
N GLU A 184 14.15 2.32 -22.42
CA GLU A 184 13.36 1.35 -21.65
C GLU A 184 14.19 0.08 -21.44
N LEU A 185 14.75 -0.06 -20.24
CA LEU A 185 15.61 -1.19 -19.88
C LEU A 185 14.76 -2.45 -19.65
N PHE A 186 13.75 -2.36 -18.80
CA PHE A 186 12.82 -3.45 -18.50
C PHE A 186 11.38 -2.97 -18.65
N GLU A 187 10.59 -3.66 -19.48
CA GLU A 187 9.18 -3.35 -19.69
C GLU A 187 8.32 -3.85 -18.52
N GLU A 188 8.60 -5.07 -18.05
CA GLU A 188 7.85 -5.75 -16.99
C GLU A 188 8.79 -6.34 -15.93
N TYR A 189 9.40 -5.46 -15.14
CA TYR A 189 10.22 -5.91 -14.01
C TYR A 189 9.35 -6.28 -12.81
N TRP A 190 9.54 -7.50 -12.31
CA TRP A 190 8.94 -7.98 -11.06
C TRP A 190 10.04 -8.12 -10.01
N ASP A 191 9.84 -7.49 -8.85
CA ASP A 191 10.77 -7.60 -7.73
C ASP A 191 10.41 -8.84 -6.89
N ASP A 192 11.38 -9.73 -6.69
CA ASP A 192 11.20 -10.99 -5.98
C ASP A 192 11.10 -10.77 -4.47
N PHE A 193 10.09 -11.37 -3.84
CA PHE A 193 9.85 -11.21 -2.40
C PHE A 193 10.99 -11.76 -1.51
N TYR A 194 11.71 -12.77 -1.98
CA TYR A 194 12.76 -13.44 -1.21
C TYR A 194 14.18 -12.92 -1.54
N GLN A 195 14.36 -12.32 -2.72
CA GLN A 195 15.64 -11.81 -3.23
C GLN A 195 15.41 -10.45 -3.91
N PRO A 196 15.11 -9.39 -3.12
CA PRO A 196 14.80 -8.08 -3.68
C PRO A 196 16.03 -7.43 -4.32
N ALA A 197 15.83 -6.68 -5.40
CA ALA A 197 16.93 -5.94 -6.01
C ALA A 197 17.44 -4.81 -5.11
N VAL A 198 18.71 -4.87 -4.73
CA VAL A 198 19.37 -3.85 -3.90
C VAL A 198 19.95 -2.72 -4.75
N GLY A 199 20.37 -3.03 -5.97
CA GLY A 199 20.99 -2.06 -6.85
C GLY A 199 20.95 -2.47 -8.32
N VAL A 200 21.31 -1.51 -9.17
CA VAL A 200 21.42 -1.68 -10.61
C VAL A 200 22.80 -1.24 -11.05
N LEU A 201 23.52 -2.14 -11.72
CA LEU A 201 24.74 -1.84 -12.44
C LEU A 201 24.39 -1.48 -13.88
N LEU A 202 24.64 -0.23 -14.26
CA LEU A 202 24.45 0.28 -15.60
C LEU A 202 25.79 0.38 -16.33
N GLU A 203 25.84 -0.07 -17.57
CA GLU A 203 27.03 -0.04 -18.42
C GLU A 203 26.64 0.48 -19.81
N ILE A 204 27.32 1.51 -20.29
CA ILE A 204 27.08 2.06 -21.64
C ILE A 204 28.24 1.62 -22.54
N HIS A 205 27.96 0.83 -23.56
CA HIS A 205 28.96 0.30 -24.48
C HIS A 205 29.31 1.32 -25.56
N SER A 206 29.86 2.46 -25.14
CA SER A 206 30.48 3.44 -26.03
C SER A 206 31.59 4.18 -25.30
N ARG A 207 32.75 4.31 -25.95
CA ARG A 207 33.91 5.05 -25.44
C ARG A 207 33.99 6.48 -25.97
N GLN A 208 33.11 6.83 -26.90
CA GLN A 208 33.07 8.13 -27.58
C GLN A 208 31.82 8.95 -27.21
N LEU A 209 30.82 8.32 -26.59
CA LEU A 209 29.62 9.00 -26.15
C LEU A 209 29.92 9.94 -24.97
N THR A 210 29.56 11.20 -25.14
CA THR A 210 29.60 12.22 -24.08
C THR A 210 28.18 12.52 -23.62
N PHE A 211 27.94 12.62 -22.32
CA PHE A 211 26.64 12.94 -21.74
C PHE A 211 26.81 13.73 -20.45
N TYR A 212 25.81 14.52 -20.07
CA TYR A 212 25.86 15.38 -18.89
C TYR A 212 25.33 14.68 -17.65
N THR A 213 24.13 14.12 -17.75
CA THR A 213 23.42 13.54 -16.60
C THR A 213 22.70 12.28 -17.02
N ALA A 214 22.61 11.33 -16.11
CA ALA A 214 21.82 10.13 -16.28
C ALA A 214 21.01 9.86 -15.02
N GLN A 215 19.77 9.43 -15.19
CA GLN A 215 18.83 9.15 -14.12
C GLN A 215 18.10 7.85 -14.42
N LEU A 216 18.10 6.94 -13.47
CA LEU A 216 17.32 5.72 -13.50
C LEU A 216 15.93 6.01 -12.92
N GLN A 217 14.88 5.61 -13.63
CA GLN A 217 13.49 5.85 -13.26
C GLN A 217 12.75 4.52 -13.23
N PHE A 218 12.11 4.21 -12.11
CA PHE A 218 11.20 3.09 -11.98
C PHE A 218 9.78 3.62 -11.97
N HIS A 219 8.97 3.26 -12.97
CA HIS A 219 7.56 3.62 -13.05
C HIS A 219 6.71 2.43 -12.65
N ALA A 220 5.85 2.59 -11.65
CA ALA A 220 4.98 1.51 -11.18
C ALA A 220 3.82 1.26 -12.18
N CYS A 221 3.72 0.03 -12.69
CA CYS A 221 2.61 -0.38 -13.54
C CYS A 221 1.41 -0.80 -12.67
N TYR A 222 0.57 0.15 -12.30
CA TYR A 222 -0.62 -0.16 -11.48
C TYR A 222 -1.65 -0.99 -12.26
N ALA A 223 -2.06 -2.11 -11.66
CA ALA A 223 -3.15 -2.96 -12.15
C ALA A 223 -4.24 -3.14 -11.08
N GLY A 224 -5.45 -3.52 -11.50
CA GLY A 224 -6.57 -3.84 -10.61
C GLY A 224 -7.03 -2.66 -9.76
N MET A 225 -7.18 -2.88 -8.44
CA MET A 225 -7.68 -1.85 -7.51
C MET A 225 -6.73 -0.64 -7.41
N ARG A 226 -5.40 -0.87 -7.47
CA ARG A 226 -4.41 0.21 -7.43
C ARG A 226 -4.55 1.18 -8.60
N TYR A 227 -4.87 0.66 -9.78
CA TYR A 227 -5.10 1.46 -10.98
C TYR A 227 -6.25 2.46 -10.76
N TYR A 228 -7.40 1.98 -10.30
CA TYR A 228 -8.55 2.85 -10.01
C TYR A 228 -8.24 3.89 -8.94
N LEU A 229 -7.52 3.49 -7.89
CA LEU A 229 -7.17 4.36 -6.77
C LEU A 229 -6.21 5.50 -7.18
N PHE A 230 -5.27 5.22 -8.10
CA PHE A 230 -4.29 6.20 -8.58
C PHE A 230 -4.84 7.12 -9.68
N TYR A 231 -5.48 6.57 -10.71
CA TYR A 231 -5.96 7.35 -11.85
C TYR A 231 -7.28 8.08 -11.57
N TYR A 232 -8.12 7.57 -10.67
CA TYR A 232 -9.41 8.16 -10.30
C TYR A 232 -9.53 8.40 -8.78
N PRO A 233 -8.75 9.33 -8.21
CA PRO A 233 -8.71 9.55 -6.76
C PRO A 233 -10.05 10.05 -6.20
N LEU A 234 -10.81 10.86 -6.94
CA LEU A 234 -12.07 11.42 -6.43
C LEU A 234 -13.18 10.37 -6.34
N SER A 235 -13.39 9.58 -7.40
CA SER A 235 -14.43 8.56 -7.40
C SER A 235 -14.12 7.47 -6.37
N SER A 236 -12.86 7.02 -6.32
CA SER A 236 -12.43 6.01 -5.36
C SER A 236 -12.50 6.50 -3.91
N ALA A 237 -12.19 7.77 -3.63
CA ALA A 237 -12.40 8.36 -2.31
C ALA A 237 -13.88 8.39 -1.91
N CYS A 238 -14.77 8.80 -2.80
CA CYS A 238 -16.21 8.78 -2.52
C CYS A 238 -16.71 7.37 -2.17
N PHE A 239 -16.38 6.36 -3.00
CA PHE A 239 -16.78 4.98 -2.74
C PHE A 239 -16.15 4.43 -1.46
N GLY A 240 -14.86 4.67 -1.23
CA GLY A 240 -14.14 4.21 -0.05
C GLY A 240 -14.65 4.83 1.26
N ILE A 241 -14.89 6.15 1.27
CA ILE A 241 -15.41 6.86 2.44
C ILE A 241 -16.85 6.42 2.75
N LEU A 242 -17.71 6.25 1.74
CA LEU A 242 -19.08 5.76 1.94
C LEU A 242 -19.10 4.33 2.49
N PHE A 243 -18.26 3.45 1.94
CA PHE A 243 -18.13 2.08 2.42
C PHE A 243 -17.64 2.03 3.88
N ASN A 244 -16.60 2.79 4.21
CA ASN A 244 -16.09 2.89 5.58
C ASN A 244 -17.13 3.49 6.52
N CYS A 245 -17.87 4.52 6.09
CA CYS A 245 -18.92 5.13 6.88
C CYS A 245 -20.04 4.14 7.21
N LEU A 246 -20.44 3.28 6.26
CA LEU A 246 -21.44 2.24 6.48
C LEU A 246 -20.97 1.23 7.52
N TRP A 247 -19.73 0.74 7.42
CA TRP A 247 -19.17 -0.23 8.36
C TRP A 247 -18.97 0.35 9.77
N VAL A 248 -18.45 1.57 9.88
CA VAL A 248 -18.28 2.26 11.16
C VAL A 248 -19.66 2.53 11.80
N ALA A 249 -20.63 3.02 11.02
CA ALA A 249 -21.99 3.21 11.51
C ALA A 249 -22.64 1.89 11.98
N ALA A 250 -22.47 0.80 11.23
CA ALA A 250 -22.97 -0.52 11.62
C ALA A 250 -22.31 -1.02 12.92
N ALA A 251 -21.00 -0.82 13.10
CA ALA A 251 -20.32 -1.17 14.34
C ALA A 251 -20.84 -0.35 15.53
N PHE A 252 -21.05 0.97 15.35
CA PHE A 252 -21.62 1.83 16.38
C PHE A 252 -23.05 1.43 16.75
N THR A 253 -23.91 1.11 15.77
CA THR A 253 -25.28 0.68 16.05
C THR A 253 -25.31 -0.66 16.77
N LEU A 254 -24.51 -1.65 16.34
CA LEU A 254 -24.38 -2.94 17.00
C LEU A 254 -23.86 -2.79 18.44
N SER A 255 -22.87 -1.94 18.66
CA SER A 255 -22.37 -1.61 20.00
C SER A 255 -23.47 -1.01 20.89
N TRP A 256 -24.27 -0.09 20.34
CA TRP A 256 -25.40 0.48 21.05
C TRP A 256 -26.49 -0.55 21.36
N TYR A 257 -26.83 -1.43 20.42
CA TYR A 257 -27.78 -2.52 20.63
C TYR A 257 -27.31 -3.49 21.72
N LYS A 258 -26.02 -3.85 21.73
CA LYS A 258 -25.43 -4.70 22.77
C LYS A 258 -25.48 -4.03 24.15
N LEU A 259 -25.06 -2.78 24.25
CA LEU A 259 -25.13 -2.02 25.51
C LEU A 259 -26.59 -1.86 25.99
N GLY A 260 -27.52 -1.63 25.07
CA GLY A 260 -28.94 -1.57 25.38
C GLY A 260 -29.49 -2.91 25.90
N LEU A 261 -29.06 -4.02 25.31
CA LEU A 261 -29.42 -5.37 25.78
C LEU A 261 -28.86 -5.64 27.18
N GLU A 262 -27.60 -5.29 27.44
CA GLU A 262 -26.95 -5.42 28.76
C GLU A 262 -27.59 -4.53 29.83
N LEU A 263 -28.13 -3.37 29.47
CA LEU A 263 -28.85 -2.49 30.40
C LEU A 263 -30.29 -2.98 30.68
N LEU A 264 -30.89 -3.73 29.74
CA LEU A 264 -32.19 -4.39 29.93
C LEU A 264 -32.04 -5.69 30.74
N GLU A 265 -30.92 -6.40 30.60
CA GLU A 265 -30.48 -7.43 31.53
C GLU A 265 -30.00 -6.79 32.83
N GLY A 266 -30.95 -6.37 33.68
CA GLY A 266 -30.61 -5.85 35.00
C GLY A 266 -29.72 -6.81 35.81
N PRO A 267 -29.00 -6.32 36.84
CA PRO A 267 -28.02 -7.08 37.63
C PRO A 267 -28.56 -8.39 38.26
N GLN A 268 -29.88 -8.58 38.28
CA GLN A 268 -30.54 -9.78 38.80
C GLN A 268 -30.37 -11.02 37.90
N VAL A 269 -30.22 -10.86 36.57
CA VAL A 269 -30.11 -12.01 35.65
C VAL A 269 -28.68 -12.55 35.58
N LYS A 270 -27.68 -11.69 35.77
CA LYS A 270 -26.26 -12.11 35.88
C LYS A 270 -25.98 -12.93 37.14
N ALA A 271 -26.72 -12.68 38.23
CA ALA A 271 -26.66 -13.47 39.45
C ALA A 271 -27.30 -14.87 39.29
N ILE A 272 -28.38 -14.98 38.52
CA ILE A 272 -29.07 -16.26 38.29
C ILE A 272 -28.24 -17.15 37.34
N ASN A 273 -27.70 -16.59 36.26
CA ASN A 273 -26.85 -17.35 35.32
C ASN A 273 -25.44 -17.61 35.88
N GLY A 274 -24.95 -16.81 36.84
CA GLY A 274 -23.71 -17.07 37.58
C GLY A 274 -23.85 -18.11 38.69
N PHE A 275 -25.06 -18.27 39.27
CA PHE A 275 -25.31 -19.27 40.32
C PHE A 275 -25.54 -20.68 39.74
N SER A 276 -25.98 -20.80 38.49
CA SER A 276 -26.17 -22.10 37.82
C SER A 276 -24.87 -22.77 37.36
N SER A 277 -23.73 -22.06 37.39
CA SER A 277 -22.45 -22.62 36.94
C SER A 277 -21.54 -23.10 38.09
N GLU A 278 -21.93 -22.90 39.34
CA GLU A 278 -21.09 -23.19 40.53
C GLU A 278 -21.73 -24.24 41.48
N ALA A 279 -22.72 -24.99 41.00
CA ALA A 279 -23.43 -26.02 41.77
C ALA A 279 -23.47 -27.36 41.04
N ASP A 280 -22.32 -27.87 40.59
CA ASP A 280 -22.14 -29.33 40.39
C ASP A 280 -20.66 -29.77 40.46
N ASP A 281 -19.91 -29.28 41.45
CA ASP A 281 -18.60 -29.83 41.80
C ASP A 281 -18.58 -30.15 43.31
N GLY A 282 -18.89 -31.40 43.68
CA GLY A 282 -18.95 -31.75 45.10
C GLY A 282 -19.39 -33.15 45.52
N ALA A 283 -18.75 -34.19 44.97
CA ALA A 283 -18.45 -35.48 45.62
C ALA A 283 -19.57 -36.54 45.86
N GLY A 284 -19.31 -37.76 45.38
CA GLY A 284 -19.63 -38.98 46.16
C GLY A 284 -20.11 -40.25 45.43
N PHE A 285 -19.17 -41.01 44.85
CA PHE A 285 -19.03 -42.49 44.95
C PHE A 285 -20.15 -43.44 44.44
N VAL A 286 -19.89 -44.20 43.34
CA VAL A 286 -20.18 -45.65 43.20
C VAL A 286 -19.18 -46.33 42.24
N GLN A 287 -18.74 -47.54 42.61
CA GLN A 287 -17.75 -48.45 42.02
C GLN A 287 -18.00 -48.95 40.57
N PRO A 288 -16.98 -49.51 39.88
CA PRO A 288 -17.10 -50.01 38.51
C PRO A 288 -17.74 -51.41 38.45
N PHE A 289 -18.75 -51.59 37.60
CA PHE A 289 -19.30 -52.91 37.30
C PHE A 289 -18.77 -53.41 35.95
N THR A 290 -17.86 -54.39 36.01
CA THR A 290 -17.46 -55.21 34.86
C THR A 290 -18.54 -56.23 34.55
N MET A 291 -18.89 -56.42 33.28
CA MET A 291 -19.39 -57.71 32.81
C MET A 291 -18.89 -58.02 31.40
N ASN A 292 -18.29 -59.20 31.29
CA ASN A 292 -17.74 -59.77 30.08
C ASN A 292 -18.72 -60.80 29.48
N VAL A 293 -18.80 -60.77 28.15
CA VAL A 293 -19.05 -61.90 27.22
C VAL A 293 -20.46 -62.50 27.13
N ALA A 294 -21.05 -62.37 25.93
CA ALA A 294 -21.69 -63.48 25.23
C ALA A 294 -21.57 -63.31 23.69
N ARG A 295 -20.89 -64.27 23.04
CA ARG A 295 -20.88 -64.51 21.58
C ARG A 295 -22.25 -65.04 21.12
N ARG A 296 -22.70 -64.77 19.88
CA ARG A 296 -22.60 -65.65 18.67
C ARG A 296 -23.36 -65.06 17.43
N PRO A 297 -23.29 -65.65 16.20
CA PRO A 297 -22.86 -65.02 14.93
C PRO A 297 -24.05 -64.82 13.93
N THR A 298 -23.92 -64.27 12.72
CA THR A 298 -23.44 -64.87 11.43
C THR A 298 -23.50 -63.81 10.31
N GLU A 299 -22.43 -63.62 9.51
CA GLU A 299 -22.25 -64.02 8.08
C GLU A 299 -22.41 -62.86 7.07
N THR A 300 -21.28 -62.41 6.48
CA THR A 300 -20.80 -62.54 5.06
C THR A 300 -21.43 -61.50 4.12
N VAL A 301 -20.69 -60.74 3.32
CA VAL A 301 -19.78 -61.03 2.18
C VAL A 301 -18.90 -59.76 2.01
N GLY A 302 -17.61 -59.70 1.66
CA GLY A 302 -16.66 -60.57 0.98
C GLY A 302 -15.87 -59.68 -0.01
N GLY A 303 -14.54 -59.59 0.11
CA GLY A 303 -13.65 -58.96 -0.90
C GLY A 303 -12.38 -58.26 -0.37
N LEU A 304 -11.30 -59.04 -0.21
CA LEU A 304 -9.87 -58.65 -0.28
C LEU A 304 -9.27 -59.40 -1.51
N PRO A 305 -7.98 -59.27 -1.92
CA PRO A 305 -6.83 -58.54 -1.36
C PRO A 305 -6.17 -57.60 -2.42
N ASP A 306 -5.18 -56.73 -2.15
CA ASP A 306 -3.80 -57.12 -1.83
C ASP A 306 -2.93 -56.02 -1.19
N SER A 307 -2.10 -56.50 -0.25
CA SER A 307 -0.77 -56.07 0.25
C SER A 307 -0.11 -54.79 -0.29
N GLY A 308 0.73 -54.05 0.45
CA GLY A 308 1.27 -54.15 1.81
C GLY A 308 2.23 -52.97 2.06
N ASP A 309 2.47 -52.67 3.35
CA ASP A 309 3.61 -51.98 4.00
C ASP A 309 4.38 -50.89 3.23
N THR A 310 4.66 -49.70 3.80
CA THR A 310 5.72 -49.50 4.80
C THR A 310 5.75 -48.06 5.35
N LYS A 311 6.04 -47.94 6.66
CA LYS A 311 6.57 -46.83 7.51
C LYS A 311 7.02 -45.51 6.84
N ALA A 312 6.80 -44.38 7.54
CA ALA A 312 7.86 -43.61 8.23
C ALA A 312 7.35 -42.31 8.90
N ASP A 313 7.79 -42.11 10.14
CA ASP A 313 7.71 -40.88 10.92
C ASP A 313 8.51 -39.73 10.28
N THR A 314 8.06 -38.48 10.46
CA THR A 314 8.99 -37.35 10.70
C THR A 314 8.31 -36.20 11.43
N GLY A 315 8.95 -35.77 12.52
CA GLY A 315 8.52 -34.69 13.40
C GLY A 315 8.99 -33.29 12.97
N GLN A 316 8.37 -32.32 13.62
CA GLN A 316 8.68 -30.89 13.69
C GLN A 316 10.09 -30.60 14.25
N SER A 317 10.73 -29.51 13.80
CA SER A 317 10.81 -28.26 14.58
C SER A 317 11.79 -27.24 13.96
N THR A 318 11.41 -25.98 14.17
CA THR A 318 11.97 -24.65 13.91
C THR A 318 13.46 -24.41 14.23
N GLU A 319 14.11 -23.50 13.48
CA GLU A 319 15.25 -22.71 13.96
C GLU A 319 15.21 -21.22 13.55
N ASP A 320 15.56 -20.39 14.53
CA ASP A 320 15.82 -18.95 14.56
C ASP A 320 17.13 -18.58 13.84
N CYS A 321 17.28 -17.33 13.35
CA CYS A 321 18.61 -16.79 13.03
C CYS A 321 18.72 -15.28 13.27
N GLN A 322 19.28 -14.90 14.42
CA GLN A 322 20.05 -13.67 14.60
C GLN A 322 21.52 -13.96 14.26
N LEU A 323 22.18 -13.08 13.50
CA LEU A 323 23.65 -13.05 13.50
C LEU A 323 24.24 -11.64 13.44
N ARG A 324 25.31 -11.54 14.22
CA ARG A 324 25.98 -10.38 14.80
C ARG A 324 27.31 -10.18 14.08
N HIS A 325 27.75 -8.92 13.99
CA HIS A 325 29.08 -8.48 13.57
C HIS A 325 30.25 -9.36 14.06
N ARG A 326 31.25 -9.56 13.18
CA ARG A 326 32.66 -9.57 13.61
C ARG A 326 33.62 -9.06 12.53
N VAL A 327 34.48 -8.19 13.03
CA VAL A 327 35.70 -7.62 12.48
C VAL A 327 36.76 -8.71 12.28
N LYS A 328 37.47 -8.66 11.15
CA LYS A 328 38.94 -8.66 11.06
C LYS A 328 39.40 -8.21 9.68
#